data_AF-A0A1G2UQS7-F1
#
_entry.id   AF-A0A1G2UQS7-F1
#
_cell.length_a   1.000
_cell.length_b   1.000
_cell.length_c   1.000
_cell.angle_alpha   90.00
_cell.angle_beta   90.00
_cell.angle_gamma   90.00
#
_symmetry.space_group_name_H-M   'P 1'
#
loop_
_entity.id
_entity.type
_entity.pdbx_description
1 polymer ?
#
loop_
_entity_poly.entity_id
_entity_poly.type
_entity_poly.pdbx_seq_one_letter_code
_entity_poly.pdbx_strand_id
1 'polypeptide(L)'
;MIENTERSPLFLMANLGSEVSKIISAKEKGDYEILKIAKEKAKSIIAKLKILPETKGNTEINILNDVILDLCENYQKYQISSQNIKSYFNPFIIRLMQV
;
A
#
# COMPACT_ATOMS: atom_id res chain seq x y z
N MET A 1 -23.88 -2.36 -18.05
CA MET A 1 -22.42 -2.46 -17.86
C MET A 1 -22.18 -2.69 -16.38
N ILE A 2 -21.66 -3.84 -15.99
CA ILE A 2 -21.23 -4.06 -14.60
C ILE A 2 -19.82 -3.47 -14.55
N GLU A 3 -19.68 -2.24 -14.05
CA GLU A 3 -18.35 -1.68 -13.78
C GLU A 3 -17.66 -2.59 -12.78
N ASN A 4 -16.59 -3.25 -13.22
CA ASN A 4 -15.79 -4.14 -12.39
C ASN A 4 -14.87 -3.29 -11.51
N THR A 5 -15.48 -2.53 -10.59
CA THR A 5 -14.82 -1.57 -9.69
C THR A 5 -13.75 -2.22 -8.82
N GLU A 6 -13.84 -3.52 -8.56
CA GLU A 6 -12.83 -4.29 -7.82
C GLU A 6 -11.44 -4.32 -8.49
N ARG A 7 -11.35 -3.99 -9.78
CA ARG A 7 -10.10 -4.01 -10.54
C ARG A 7 -9.57 -2.63 -10.90
N SER A 8 -10.27 -1.55 -10.54
CA SER A 8 -9.77 -0.21 -10.86
C SER A 8 -8.49 0.07 -10.05
N PRO A 9 -7.49 0.77 -10.63
CA PRO A 9 -6.31 1.19 -9.90
C PRO A 9 -6.66 1.93 -8.60
N LEU A 10 -7.73 2.74 -8.64
CA LEU A 10 -8.23 3.49 -7.49
C LEU A 10 -8.70 2.57 -6.36
N PHE A 11 -9.50 1.55 -6.66
CA PHE A 11 -9.99 0.62 -5.66
C PHE A 11 -8.85 -0.20 -5.04
N LEU A 12 -7.92 -0.66 -5.88
CA LEU A 12 -6.72 -1.35 -5.41
C LEU A 12 -5.87 -0.45 -4.50
N MET A 13 -5.71 0.83 -4.83
CA MET A 13 -4.97 1.78 -3.99
C MET A 13 -5.67 2.07 -2.66
N ALA A 14 -7.00 2.19 -2.65
CA ALA A 14 -7.77 2.32 -1.40
C ALA A 14 -7.58 1.09 -0.49
N ASN A 15 -7.63 -0.11 -1.08
CA ASN A 15 -7.35 -1.35 -0.35
C ASN A 15 -5.90 -1.40 0.15
N LEU A 16 -4.94 -0.92 -0.66
CA LEU A 16 -3.54 -0.83 -0.23
C LEU A 16 -3.39 0.08 0.99
N GLY A 17 -4.05 1.24 1.00
CA GLY A 17 -4.03 2.16 2.14
C GLY A 17 -4.62 1.55 3.42
N SER A 18 -5.67 0.74 3.29
CA SER A 18 -6.26 -0.02 4.40
C SER A 18 -5.26 -1.05 4.97
N GLU A 19 -4.61 -1.84 4.11
CA GLU A 19 -3.62 -2.83 4.54
C GLU A 19 -2.36 -2.19 5.13
N VAL A 20 -1.90 -1.06 4.59
CA VAL A 20 -0.78 -0.28 5.17
C VAL A 20 -1.14 0.24 6.56
N SER A 21 -2.36 0.72 6.76
CA SER A 21 -2.83 1.15 8.08
C SER A 21 -2.86 -0.01 9.09
N LYS A 22 -3.23 -1.22 8.65
CA LYS A 22 -3.17 -2.44 9.47
C LYS A 22 -1.74 -2.85 9.81
N ILE A 23 -0.83 -2.81 8.83
CA ILE A 23 0.61 -3.09 9.04
C ILE A 23 1.16 -2.19 10.16
N ILE A 24 0.91 -0.89 10.07
CA ILE A 24 1.34 0.09 11.06
C ILE A 24 0.79 -0.25 12.45
N SER A 25 -0.53 -0.44 12.57
CA SER A 25 -1.16 -0.69 13.87
C SER A 25 -0.73 -2.02 14.47
N ALA A 26 -0.58 -3.07 13.65
CA ALA A 26 -0.13 -4.38 14.10
C ALA A 26 1.32 -4.34 14.59
N LYS A 27 2.19 -3.59 13.90
CA LYS A 27 3.57 -3.39 14.34
C LYS A 27 3.65 -2.63 15.66
N GLU A 28 2.88 -1.55 15.82
CA GLU A 28 2.80 -0.78 17.07
C GLU A 28 2.30 -1.63 18.26
N LYS A 29 1.42 -2.59 18.00
CA LYS A 29 0.85 -3.50 19.01
C LYS A 29 1.67 -4.78 19.24
N GLY A 30 2.70 -5.04 18.43
CA GLY A 30 3.44 -6.31 18.44
C GLY A 30 2.61 -7.52 17.95
N ASP A 31 1.55 -7.28 17.18
CA ASP A 31 0.69 -8.33 16.61
C ASP A 31 1.29 -8.87 15.31
N TYR A 32 2.16 -9.87 15.45
CA TYR A 32 2.90 -10.46 14.34
C TYR A 32 2.01 -11.21 13.34
N GLU A 33 0.86 -11.75 13.77
CA GLU A 33 -0.04 -12.49 12.90
C GLU A 33 -0.76 -11.53 11.94
N ILE A 34 -1.35 -10.47 12.48
CA ILE A 34 -2.00 -9.44 11.66
C ILE A 34 -0.98 -8.74 10.77
N LEU A 35 0.23 -8.47 11.28
CA LEU A 35 1.32 -7.89 10.49
C LEU A 35 1.64 -8.75 9.27
N LYS A 36 1.79 -10.07 9.45
CA LYS A 36 2.10 -11.01 8.35
C LYS A 36 0.96 -11.05 7.34
N ILE A 37 -0.28 -11.16 7.79
CA ILE A 37 -1.47 -11.21 6.91
C ILE A 37 -1.60 -9.92 6.09
N ALA A 38 -1.46 -8.77 6.74
CA ALA A 38 -1.57 -7.47 6.07
C ALA A 38 -0.42 -7.23 5.07
N LYS A 39 0.81 -7.66 5.40
CA LYS A 39 1.97 -7.65 4.49
C LYS A 39 1.69 -8.43 3.20
N GLU A 40 1.18 -9.65 3.31
CA GLU A 40 0.90 -10.49 2.14
C GLU A 40 -0.25 -9.94 1.28
N LYS A 41 -1.28 -9.37 1.91
CA LYS A 41 -2.35 -8.66 1.18
C LYS A 41 -1.83 -7.43 0.44
N ALA A 42 -1.02 -6.60 1.10
CA ALA A 42 -0.41 -5.43 0.48
C ALA A 42 0.45 -5.81 -0.73
N LYS A 43 1.30 -6.85 -0.61
CA LYS A 43 2.09 -7.40 -1.73
C LYS A 43 1.21 -7.84 -2.90
N SER A 44 0.13 -8.57 -2.62
CA SER A 44 -0.80 -9.03 -3.66
C SER A 44 -1.45 -7.87 -4.41
N ILE A 45 -1.86 -6.82 -3.69
CA ILE A 45 -2.46 -5.62 -4.27
C ILE A 45 -1.44 -4.88 -5.15
N ILE A 46 -0.21 -4.71 -4.68
CA ILE A 46 0.87 -4.10 -5.45
C ILE A 46 1.17 -4.90 -6.72
N ALA A 47 1.22 -6.23 -6.65
CA ALA A 47 1.43 -7.07 -7.82
C ALA A 47 0.34 -6.84 -8.88
N LYS A 48 -0.93 -6.69 -8.47
CA LYS A 48 -2.04 -6.34 -9.37
C LYS A 48 -1.85 -4.94 -9.96
N LEU A 49 -1.48 -3.95 -9.15
CA LEU A 49 -1.22 -2.59 -9.61
C LEU A 49 -0.07 -2.52 -10.63
N LYS A 50 0.98 -3.34 -10.48
CA LYS A 50 2.12 -3.33 -11.42
C LYS A 50 1.78 -3.87 -12.82
N ILE A 51 0.71 -4.66 -12.96
CA ILE A 51 0.33 -5.27 -14.25
C ILE A 51 -0.81 -4.54 -14.96
N LEU A 52 -1.56 -3.68 -14.26
CA LEU A 52 -2.63 -2.89 -14.86
C LEU A 52 -2.07 -1.85 -15.85
N PRO A 53 -2.65 -1.68 -17.05
CA PRO A 53 -2.15 -0.75 -18.07
C PRO A 53 -1.93 0.68 -17.57
N GLU A 54 -2.81 1.17 -16.71
CA GLU A 54 -2.85 2.54 -16.18
C GLU A 54 -1.69 2.83 -15.20
N THR A 55 -1.19 1.78 -14.56
CA THR A 55 -0.19 1.87 -13.49
C THR A 55 1.09 1.11 -13.79
N LYS A 56 1.16 0.45 -14.95
CA LYS A 56 2.33 -0.30 -15.42
C LYS A 56 3.52 0.65 -15.59
N GLY A 57 4.64 0.29 -14.98
CA GLY A 57 5.87 1.11 -15.03
C GLY A 57 5.83 2.37 -14.18
N ASN A 58 4.78 2.59 -13.38
CA ASN A 58 4.72 3.74 -12.48
C ASN A 58 5.76 3.58 -11.34
N THR A 59 6.76 4.46 -11.35
CA THR A 59 7.83 4.48 -10.35
C THR A 59 7.33 4.65 -8.93
N GLU A 60 6.26 5.43 -8.70
CA GLU A 60 5.70 5.63 -7.35
C GLU A 60 5.18 4.31 -6.76
N ILE A 61 4.67 3.38 -7.58
CA ILE A 61 4.22 2.06 -7.12
C ILE A 61 5.40 1.18 -6.70
N ASN A 62 6.54 1.31 -7.38
CA ASN A 62 7.76 0.62 -6.98
C ASN A 62 8.32 1.19 -5.67
N ILE A 63 8.32 2.52 -5.51
CA ILE A 63 8.73 3.18 -4.26
C ILE A 63 7.82 2.76 -3.10
N LEU A 64 6.49 2.75 -3.32
CA LEU A 64 5.52 2.29 -2.33
C LEU A 64 5.77 0.84 -1.92
N ASN A 65 6.06 -0.04 -2.87
CA ASN A 65 6.42 -1.43 -2.57
C ASN A 65 7.65 -1.50 -1.66
N ASP A 66 8.70 -0.77 -1.98
CA ASP A 66 9.95 -0.83 -1.23
C ASP A 66 9.76 -0.29 0.20
N VAL A 67 9.01 0.79 0.37
CA VAL A 67 8.67 1.35 1.68
C VAL A 67 7.81 0.39 2.50
N ILE A 68 6.78 -0.22 1.89
CA ILE A 68 5.87 -1.14 2.59
C ILE A 68 6.61 -2.40 3.04
N LEU A 69 7.49 -2.93 2.20
CA LEU A 69 8.31 -4.09 2.57
C LEU A 69 9.26 -3.75 3.71
N ASP A 70 9.93 -2.60 3.63
CA ASP A 70 10.83 -2.11 4.69
C ASP A 70 10.10 -1.93 6.03
N LEU A 71 8.88 -1.41 6.01
CA LEU A 71 8.08 -1.23 7.22
C LEU A 71 7.83 -2.54 7.97
N CYS A 72 7.78 -3.65 7.26
CA CYS A 72 7.52 -4.96 7.85
C CYS A 72 8.79 -5.65 8.38
N GLU A 73 9.96 -5.05 8.18
CA GLU A 73 11.23 -5.60 8.68
C GLU A 73 11.50 -5.15 10.13
N ASN A 74 12.24 -5.98 10.86
CA ASN A 74 12.67 -5.69 12.24
C ASN A 74 13.66 -4.52 12.28
N TYR A 75 14.48 -4.38 11.23
CA TYR A 75 15.38 -3.26 11.02
C TYR A 75 14.94 -2.50 9.77
N GLN A 76 14.29 -1.36 9.98
CA GLN A 76 13.83 -0.51 8.90
C GLN A 76 15.02 0.26 8.32
N LYS A 77 15.26 0.09 7.02
CA LYS A 77 16.20 0.89 6.23
C LYS A 77 15.76 2.35 6.18
N TYR A 78 14.46 2.58 6.08
CA TYR A 78 13.87 3.90 6.09
C TYR A 78 13.20 4.12 7.46
N GLN A 79 13.73 5.04 8.26
CA GLN A 79 13.15 5.44 9.56
C GLN A 79 11.85 6.26 9.35
N ILE A 80 10.89 5.67 8.65
CA ILE A 80 9.63 6.28 8.28
C ILE A 80 8.65 6.04 9.41
N SER A 81 8.22 7.12 10.06
CA SER A 81 7.20 7.03 11.09
C SER A 81 5.83 6.70 10.48
N SER A 82 4.94 6.12 11.29
CA SER A 82 3.53 5.95 10.98
C SER A 82 2.88 7.24 10.45
N GLN A 83 3.29 8.40 10.96
CA GLN A 83 2.79 9.70 10.56
C GLN A 83 3.24 10.05 9.13
N ASN A 84 4.51 9.78 8.78
CA ASN A 84 5.03 10.04 7.42
C ASN A 84 4.24 9.27 6.36
N ILE A 85 3.87 8.02 6.65
CA ILE A 85 3.08 7.19 5.71
C ILE A 85 1.68 7.76 5.54
N LYS A 86 0.98 8.05 6.64
CA LYS A 86 -0.37 8.63 6.58
C LYS A 86 -0.38 9.96 5.83
N SER A 87 0.61 10.81 6.07
CA SER A 87 0.76 12.10 5.40
C SER A 87 1.10 11.99 3.91
N TYR A 88 1.72 10.89 3.46
CA TYR A 88 2.00 10.63 2.04
C TYR A 88 0.82 9.96 1.32
N PHE A 89 0.21 8.97 1.95
CA PHE A 89 -0.78 8.09 1.31
C PHE A 89 -2.08 8.82 0.96
N ASN A 90 -2.56 9.69 1.86
CA ASN A 90 -3.82 10.42 1.65
C ASN A 90 -3.75 11.38 0.44
N PRO A 91 -2.75 12.27 0.32
CA PRO A 91 -2.60 13.11 -0.88
C PRO A 91 -2.37 12.31 -2.17
N PHE A 92 -1.67 11.17 -2.09
CA PHE A 92 -1.41 10.33 -3.24
C PHE A 92 -2.69 9.70 -3.81
N ILE A 93 -3.57 9.18 -2.95
CA ILE A 93 -4.88 8.66 -3.39
C ILE A 93 -5.71 9.77 -4.06
N ILE A 94 -5.73 10.99 -3.49
CA ILE A 94 -6.47 12.11 -4.07
C ILE A 94 -5.96 12.46 -5.48
N ARG A 95 -4.64 12.48 -5.71
CA ARG A 95 -4.07 12.73 -7.05
C ARG A 95 -4.48 11.67 -8.08
N LEU A 96 -4.56 10.41 -7.67
CA LEU A 96 -5.03 9.32 -8.52
C LEU A 96 -6.52 9.40 -8.87
N MET A 97 -7.33 10.08 -8.04
CA MET A 97 -8.77 10.29 -8.29
C MET A 97 -9.07 11.46 -9.24
N GLN A 98 -8.09 12.32 -9.51
CA GLN A 98 -8.27 13.53 -10.33
C GLN A 98 -7.88 13.33 -11.81
N VAL A 99 -7.59 12.09 -12.21
CA VAL A 99 -7.26 11.70 -13.59
C VAL A 99 -8.43 10.95 -14.21
#